data_AF-A0A6G0XSA5-F1
#
_entry.id   AF-A0A6G0XSA5-F1
#
_cell.length_a   1.000
_cell.length_b   1.000
_cell.length_c   1.000
_cell.angle_alpha   90.00
_cell.angle_beta   90.00
_cell.angle_gamma   90.00
#
_symmetry.space_group_name_H-M   'P 1'
#
loop_
_entity.id
_entity.type
_entity.pdbx_description
1 polymer ?
#
loop_
_entity_poly.entity_id
_entity_poly.type
_entity_poly.pdbx_seq_one_letter_code
_entity_poly.pdbx_strand_id
1 'polypeptide(L)'
;MLLSIGVTSTQSWQTTSLPVAQLDAVRPPFVCDTTGQASGYVKLPNKLDAHYFYLFFESRDKPETDPLVLWLNGGPGASSMLAFLTENGPCSVASDGKTTIY
;
A
#
# COMPACT_ATOMS: atom_id res chain seq x y z
N MET A 1 3.34 -31.35 -11.09
CA MET A 1 4.56 -30.56 -11.28
C MET A 1 4.53 -29.45 -10.23
N LEU A 2 5.20 -29.64 -9.10
CA LEU A 2 5.31 -28.64 -8.02
C LEU A 2 6.68 -27.97 -8.14
N LEU A 3 6.72 -26.65 -8.05
CA LEU A 3 7.96 -25.91 -7.84
C LEU A 3 8.00 -25.45 -6.38
N SER A 4 8.87 -26.08 -5.59
CA SER A 4 9.24 -25.61 -4.25
C SER A 4 10.52 -24.78 -4.40
N ILE A 5 10.50 -23.50 -4.01
CA ILE A 5 11.73 -22.71 -3.89
C ILE A 5 12.03 -22.56 -2.40
N GLY A 6 13.02 -23.31 -1.93
CA GLY A 6 13.65 -23.09 -0.64
C GLY A 6 14.81 -22.11 -0.80
N VAL A 7 14.86 -21.09 0.05
CA VAL A 7 16.04 -20.23 0.21
C VAL A 7 16.52 -20.40 1.64
N THR A 8 17.56 -21.22 1.82
CA THR A 8 18.39 -21.19 3.03
C THR A 8 19.54 -20.22 2.77
N SER A 9 19.42 -18.99 3.28
CA SER A 9 20.53 -18.05 3.37
C SER A 9 20.73 -17.67 4.83
N THR A 10 21.90 -18.00 5.38
CA THR A 10 22.36 -17.61 6.72
C THR A 10 22.85 -16.17 6.78
N GLN A 11 22.42 -15.31 5.84
CA GLN A 11 22.69 -13.90 5.91
C GLN A 11 21.68 -13.27 6.87
N SER A 12 22.16 -12.76 8.01
CA SER A 12 21.35 -11.94 8.90
C SER A 12 20.79 -10.77 8.10
N TRP A 13 19.54 -10.90 7.66
CA TRP A 13 18.79 -9.78 7.14
C TRP A 13 18.73 -8.79 8.29
N GLN A 14 19.39 -7.64 8.14
CA GLN A 14 18.94 -6.49 8.89
C GLN A 14 17.53 -6.21 8.36
N THR A 15 16.53 -6.83 8.98
CA THR A 15 15.15 -6.41 8.85
C THR A 15 15.10 -5.03 9.49
N THR A 16 15.42 -4.00 8.70
CA THR A 16 14.91 -2.67 9.00
C THR A 16 13.41 -2.81 8.81
N SER A 17 12.72 -3.27 9.85
CA SER A 17 11.31 -2.98 10.01
C SER A 17 11.23 -1.48 9.85
N LEU A 18 10.68 -0.97 8.75
CA LEU A 18 10.30 0.42 8.71
C LEU A 18 9.13 0.49 9.68
N PRO A 19 9.29 1.05 10.90
CA PRO A 19 8.13 1.31 11.72
C PRO A 19 7.23 2.20 10.87
N VAL A 20 5.95 1.85 10.75
CA VAL A 20 4.95 2.66 10.03
C VAL A 20 4.98 4.13 10.50
N ALA A 21 5.47 4.37 11.71
CA ALA A 21 5.75 5.68 12.31
C ALA A 21 6.84 6.54 11.63
N GLN A 22 7.66 6.00 10.72
CA GLN A 22 8.70 6.75 9.98
C GLN A 22 8.26 7.20 8.57
N LEU A 23 7.08 6.78 8.14
CA LEU A 23 6.47 7.34 6.95
C LEU A 23 5.90 8.70 7.36
N ASP A 24 6.34 9.78 6.71
CA ASP A 24 5.80 11.14 6.91
C ASP A 24 4.32 11.16 6.50
N ALA A 25 3.45 10.67 7.39
CA ALA A 25 2.02 10.54 7.19
C ALA A 25 1.41 11.93 7.30
N VAL A 26 1.40 12.66 6.19
CA VAL A 26 0.48 13.78 6.03
C VAL A 26 -0.92 13.20 6.20
N ARG A 27 -1.66 13.64 7.22
CA ARG A 27 -3.04 13.19 7.52
C ARG A 27 -4.04 14.24 6.99
N PRO A 28 -4.33 14.27 5.67
CA PRO A 28 -5.42 15.08 5.13
C PRO A 28 -6.77 14.55 5.65
N PRO A 29 -7.87 15.33 5.52
CA PRO A 29 -9.21 14.83 5.87
C PRO A 29 -9.46 13.48 5.16
N PHE A 30 -10.12 12.58 5.90
CA PHE A 30 -10.46 11.21 5.50
C PHE A 30 -10.81 11.13 4.01
N VAL A 31 -10.01 10.41 3.22
CA VAL A 31 -10.13 10.40 1.76
C VAL A 31 -11.36 9.58 1.36
N CYS A 32 -11.64 8.51 2.11
CA CYS A 32 -12.64 7.52 1.72
C CYS A 32 -13.13 6.57 2.83
N ASP A 33 -12.44 6.50 3.97
CA ASP A 33 -12.76 5.58 5.06
C ASP A 33 -12.52 6.30 6.40
N THR A 34 -13.08 5.75 7.48
CA THR A 34 -12.87 6.19 8.86
C THR A 34 -11.60 5.60 9.49
N THR A 35 -11.00 4.59 8.85
CA THR A 35 -9.76 3.95 9.33
C THR A 35 -8.53 4.85 9.17
N GLY A 36 -7.43 4.48 9.83
CA GLY A 36 -6.14 5.12 9.60
C GLY A 36 -5.71 4.95 8.15
N GLN A 37 -5.24 6.05 7.55
CA GLN A 37 -4.82 6.10 6.15
C GLN A 37 -3.54 6.90 6.04
N ALA A 38 -2.66 6.45 5.15
CA ALA A 38 -1.39 7.11 4.87
C ALA A 38 -1.05 6.99 3.39
N SER A 39 -0.37 7.99 2.85
CA SER A 39 0.15 7.95 1.49
C SER A 39 1.48 8.67 1.44
N GLY A 40 2.34 8.28 0.50
CA GLY A 40 3.65 8.91 0.35
C GLY A 40 4.50 8.25 -0.72
N TYR A 41 5.79 8.53 -0.66
CA TYR A 41 6.77 8.02 -1.62
C TYR A 41 7.89 7.27 -0.91
N VAL A 42 8.23 6.10 -1.43
CA VAL A 42 9.38 5.30 -0.99
C VAL A 42 10.47 5.42 -2.05
N LYS A 43 11.61 6.00 -1.68
CA LYS A 43 12.79 6.09 -2.56
C LYS A 43 13.41 4.72 -2.76
N LEU A 44 13.70 4.37 -4.02
CA LEU A 44 14.36 3.12 -4.33
C LEU A 44 15.86 3.16 -4.02
N PRO A 45 16.40 2.14 -3.36
CA PRO A 45 17.84 2.05 -3.15
C PRO A 45 18.54 1.93 -4.52
N ASN A 46 19.72 2.52 -4.63
CA ASN A 46 20.57 2.45 -5.83
C ASN A 46 19.94 3.04 -7.11
N LYS A 47 18.99 3.98 -6.97
CA LYS A 47 18.43 4.78 -8.07
C LYS A 47 18.58 6.27 -7.77
N LEU A 48 18.86 7.07 -8.80
CA LEU A 48 19.10 8.51 -8.65
C LEU A 48 17.84 9.23 -8.15
N ASP A 49 16.71 9.01 -8.83
CA ASP A 49 15.46 9.73 -8.58
C ASP A 49 14.22 8.85 -8.82
N ALA A 50 14.30 7.56 -8.47
CA ALA A 50 13.17 6.64 -8.61
C ALA A 50 12.43 6.45 -7.29
N HIS A 51 11.11 6.65 -7.31
CA HIS A 51 10.24 6.62 -6.15
C HIS A 51 8.98 5.81 -6.44
N TYR A 52 8.61 4.91 -5.53
CA TYR A 52 7.29 4.28 -5.54
C TYR A 52 6.31 5.11 -4.72
N PHE A 53 5.17 5.46 -5.32
CA PHE A 53 4.04 5.97 -4.56
C PHE A 53 3.33 4.80 -3.84
N TYR A 54 2.87 5.03 -2.62
CA TYR A 54 1.99 4.11 -1.90
C TYR A 54 0.76 4.84 -1.36
N LEU A 55 -0.32 4.07 -1.21
CA LEU A 55 -1.54 4.42 -0.51
C LEU A 55 -1.91 3.25 0.40
N PHE A 56 -2.09 3.52 1.69
CA PHE A 56 -2.30 2.54 2.75
C PHE A 56 -3.56 2.86 3.53
N PHE A 57 -4.31 1.81 3.89
CA PHE A 57 -5.47 1.84 4.77
C PHE A 57 -5.30 0.76 5.83
N GLU A 58 -5.56 1.12 7.08
CA GLU A 58 -5.63 0.19 8.20
C GLU A 58 -6.83 -0.74 8.06
N SER A 59 -6.71 -1.94 8.65
CA SER A 59 -7.84 -2.86 8.78
C SER A 59 -8.97 -2.22 9.59
N ARG A 60 -10.22 -2.57 9.24
CA ARG A 60 -11.42 -2.11 9.95
C ARG A 60 -11.73 -2.90 11.22
N ASP A 61 -11.20 -4.13 11.37
CA ASP A 61 -11.45 -4.98 12.55
C ASP A 61 -10.32 -4.82 13.58
N LYS A 62 -9.16 -5.44 13.34
CA LYS A 62 -8.05 -5.46 14.31
C LYS A 62 -6.73 -5.05 13.63
N PRO A 63 -6.49 -3.74 13.44
CA PRO A 63 -5.33 -3.24 12.69
C PRO A 63 -3.97 -3.68 13.26
N GLU A 64 -3.90 -4.01 14.55
CA GLU A 64 -2.65 -4.49 15.16
C GLU A 64 -2.35 -5.98 14.90
N THR A 65 -3.35 -6.79 14.55
CA THR A 65 -3.19 -8.25 14.40
C THR A 65 -3.53 -8.76 13.01
N ASP A 66 -4.34 -8.02 12.26
CA ASP A 66 -4.74 -8.40 10.91
C ASP A 66 -3.53 -8.34 9.96
N PRO A 67 -3.47 -9.22 8.95
CA PRO A 67 -2.33 -9.27 8.04
C PRO A 67 -2.25 -8.04 7.14
N LEU A 68 -1.04 -7.61 6.82
CA LEU A 68 -0.79 -6.62 5.78
C LEU A 68 -0.97 -7.25 4.40
N VAL A 69 -1.81 -6.63 3.56
CA VAL A 69 -2.00 -7.03 2.16
C VAL A 69 -1.37 -5.99 1.24
N LEU A 70 -0.43 -6.43 0.40
CA LEU A 70 0.09 -5.64 -0.70
C LEU A 70 -0.68 -5.98 -1.99
N TRP A 71 -1.30 -4.97 -2.59
CA TRP A 71 -2.00 -5.11 -3.87
C TRP A 71 -1.20 -4.46 -5.00
N LEU A 72 -1.03 -5.20 -6.11
CA LEU A 72 -0.32 -4.73 -7.30
C LEU A 72 -1.15 -5.03 -8.54
N ASN A 73 -1.53 -4.00 -9.28
CA ASN A 73 -2.16 -4.19 -10.59
C ASN A 73 -1.13 -4.67 -11.63
N GLY A 74 -1.61 -5.45 -12.59
CA GLY A 74 -0.79 -6.05 -13.64
C GLY A 74 -0.55 -5.13 -14.85
N GLY A 75 -0.41 -5.75 -16.03
CA GLY A 75 -0.09 -5.06 -17.28
C GLY A 75 1.41 -5.10 -17.59
N PRO A 76 1.96 -4.01 -18.11
CA PRO A 76 2.99 -3.33 -17.34
C PRO A 76 2.74 -1.81 -17.33
N GLY A 77 3.05 -1.17 -16.20
CA GLY A 77 2.91 0.29 -16.06
C GLY A 77 1.52 0.79 -15.68
N ALA A 78 0.53 -0.09 -15.48
CA ALA A 78 -0.75 0.32 -14.92
C ALA A 78 -0.63 0.70 -13.44
N SER A 79 -1.34 1.75 -13.03
CA SER A 79 -1.36 2.16 -11.62
C SER A 79 -2.21 1.20 -10.78
N SER A 80 -1.71 0.86 -9.59
CA SER A 80 -2.50 0.08 -8.61
C SER A 80 -3.65 0.87 -8.00
N MET A 81 -3.69 2.20 -8.21
CA MET A 81 -4.84 3.02 -7.84
C MET A 81 -6.11 2.66 -8.63
N LEU A 82 -5.98 1.98 -9.77
CA LEU A 82 -7.14 1.51 -10.52
C LEU A 82 -7.97 0.53 -9.68
N ALA A 83 -7.36 -0.58 -9.21
CA ALA A 83 -8.07 -1.54 -8.37
C ALA A 83 -8.55 -0.92 -7.05
N PHE A 84 -7.78 0.02 -6.51
CA PHE A 84 -8.19 0.75 -5.34
C PHE A 84 -9.52 1.51 -5.55
N LEU A 85 -9.72 2.17 -6.70
CA LEU A 85 -10.93 2.96 -6.95
C LEU A 85 -12.09 2.17 -7.57
N THR A 86 -11.83 1.01 -8.17
CA THR A 86 -12.82 0.28 -8.98
C THR A 86 -13.00 -1.19 -8.63
N GLU A 87 -12.14 -1.77 -7.79
CA GLU A 87 -12.18 -3.20 -7.47
C GLU A 87 -12.35 -3.42 -5.95
N ASN A 88 -11.26 -3.32 -5.18
CA ASN A 88 -11.20 -3.81 -3.79
C ASN A 88 -10.83 -2.74 -2.76
N GLY A 89 -10.78 -1.47 -3.16
CA GLY A 89 -10.57 -0.39 -2.19
C GLY A 89 -11.80 -0.09 -1.34
N PRO A 90 -11.65 0.81 -0.35
CA PRO A 90 -12.66 1.09 0.64
C PRO A 90 -13.84 1.92 0.12
N CYS A 91 -13.71 2.51 -1.06
CA CYS A 91 -14.66 3.43 -1.66
C CYS A 91 -14.51 3.44 -3.19
N SER A 92 -15.46 4.08 -3.88
CA SER A 92 -15.33 4.48 -5.28
C SER A 92 -15.50 5.98 -5.46
N VAL A 93 -15.02 6.53 -6.58
CA VAL A 93 -15.22 7.95 -6.92
C VAL A 93 -16.65 8.14 -7.44
N ALA A 94 -17.35 9.13 -6.89
CA ALA A 94 -18.68 9.50 -7.36
C ALA A 94 -18.64 10.13 -8.77
N SER A 95 -19.79 10.20 -9.43
CA SER A 95 -19.90 10.76 -10.79
C SER A 95 -19.52 12.24 -10.89
N ASP A 96 -19.50 12.97 -9.78
CA ASP A 96 -19.06 14.37 -9.72
C ASP A 96 -17.52 14.54 -9.72
N GLY A 97 -16.77 13.44 -9.60
CA GLY A 97 -15.31 13.42 -9.55
C GLY A 97 -14.70 14.09 -8.32
N LYS A 98 -15.51 14.40 -7.30
CA LYS A 98 -15.12 15.18 -6.12
C LYS A 98 -15.44 14.45 -4.82
N THR A 99 -16.53 13.70 -4.81
CA THR A 99 -16.99 12.95 -3.65
C THR A 99 -16.73 11.46 -3.84
N THR A 100 -16.80 10.74 -2.73
CA THR A 100 -16.55 9.30 -2.68
C THR A 100 -17.79 8.60 -2.16
N ILE A 101 -18.07 7.44 -2.72
CA ILE A 101 -19.15 6.56 -2.30
C ILE A 101 -18.56 5.32 -1.65
N TYR A 102 -19.15 4.93 -0.53
CA TYR A 102 -18.79 3.75 0.25
C TYR A 102 -19.73 2.59 -0.08
#